data_AF-A0A532AM59-F1
#
_entry.id   AF-A0A532AM59-F1
#
_cell.length_a   1.000
_cell.length_b   1.000
_cell.length_c   1.000
_cell.angle_alpha   90.00
_cell.angle_beta   90.00
_cell.angle_gamma   90.00
#
_symmetry.space_group_name_H-M   'P 1'
#
loop_
_entity.id
_entity.type
_entity.pdbx_description
1 polymer ?
#
loop_
_entity_poly.entity_id
_entity_poly.type
_entity_poly.pdbx_seq_one_letter_code
_entity_poly.pdbx_strand_id
1 'polypeptide(L)'
;MATLTASALVGAPQPAGLATSRTDLTPKDLARVIAITRPTSDFSKPEQFELMQGGAGTSKKDVNKDAFSQSSANISFEEEGTFKLGNAIFRKNWVSSPSSTQASDGLGPLFNERACQNCHLKDGRGHPPEG
;
A
#
# COMPACT_ATOMS: atom_id res chain seq x y z
N MET A 1 -53.39 15.15 0.46
CA MET A 1 -52.05 14.88 1.01
C MET A 1 -51.09 14.75 -0.16
N ALA A 2 -50.31 15.79 -0.45
CA ALA A 2 -49.37 15.79 -1.56
C ALA A 2 -48.03 15.19 -1.10
N THR A 3 -47.65 14.06 -1.68
CA THR A 3 -46.35 13.42 -1.47
C THR A 3 -45.28 14.20 -2.23
N LEU A 4 -44.42 14.91 -1.51
CA LEU A 4 -43.16 15.43 -2.07
C LEU A 4 -42.19 14.27 -2.27
N THR A 5 -41.92 13.90 -3.51
CA THR A 5 -40.75 13.09 -3.88
C THR A 5 -39.57 14.02 -4.07
N ALA A 6 -38.66 14.07 -3.10
CA ALA A 6 -37.38 14.75 -3.24
C ALA A 6 -36.39 13.81 -3.96
N SER A 7 -36.16 14.03 -5.25
CA SER A 7 -35.06 13.40 -5.97
C SER A 7 -33.74 14.05 -5.56
N ALA A 8 -32.99 13.40 -4.67
CA ALA A 8 -31.63 13.81 -4.36
C ALA A 8 -30.70 13.38 -5.51
N LEU A 9 -30.36 14.30 -6.40
CA LEU A 9 -29.21 14.15 -7.30
C LEU A 9 -27.93 14.31 -6.45
N VAL A 10 -27.41 13.21 -5.92
CA VAL A 10 -26.08 13.17 -5.30
C VAL A 10 -25.05 13.14 -6.42
N GLY A 11 -24.80 14.30 -7.04
CA GLY A 11 -23.55 14.52 -7.77
C GLY A 11 -22.47 14.82 -6.74
N ALA A 12 -21.56 13.87 -6.49
CA ALA A 12 -20.39 14.16 -5.67
C ALA A 12 -19.64 15.36 -6.28
N PRO A 13 -19.27 16.39 -5.49
CA PRO A 13 -18.52 17.52 -6.02
C PRO A 13 -17.20 17.01 -6.59
N GLN A 14 -16.99 17.23 -7.89
CA GLN A 14 -15.77 16.84 -8.57
C GLN A 14 -14.61 17.66 -7.97
N PRO A 15 -13.55 17.03 -7.44
CA PRO A 15 -12.39 17.77 -6.94
C PRO A 15 -11.75 18.56 -8.08
N ALA A 16 -11.73 19.89 -7.94
CA ALA A 16 -11.15 20.78 -8.94
C ALA A 16 -9.66 20.44 -9.15
N GLY A 17 -9.26 20.27 -10.41
CA GLY A 17 -7.87 20.01 -10.80
C GLY A 17 -7.43 18.54 -10.83
N LEU A 18 -8.31 17.59 -10.51
CA LEU A 18 -8.02 16.15 -10.70
C LEU A 18 -8.60 15.65 -12.03
N ALA A 19 -7.80 14.86 -12.75
CA ALA A 19 -8.25 14.22 -13.99
C ALA A 19 -9.41 13.26 -13.70
N THR A 20 -10.53 13.45 -14.40
CA THR A 20 -11.74 12.63 -14.24
C THR A 20 -11.84 11.51 -15.28
N SER A 21 -10.92 11.47 -16.23
CA SER A 21 -10.84 10.45 -17.29
C SER A 21 -9.42 9.89 -17.43
N ARG A 22 -9.35 8.62 -17.81
CA ARG A 22 -8.10 7.87 -18.04
C ARG A 22 -7.84 7.79 -19.55
N THR A 23 -6.82 8.48 -20.04
CA THR A 23 -6.45 8.51 -21.47
C THR A 23 -5.51 7.39 -21.88
N ASP A 24 -4.99 6.63 -20.91
CA ASP A 24 -4.04 5.52 -21.10
C ASP A 24 -4.72 4.16 -21.36
N LEU A 25 -6.06 4.10 -21.34
CA LEU A 25 -6.81 2.86 -21.46
C LEU A 25 -7.39 2.65 -22.87
N THR A 26 -7.43 1.39 -23.31
CA THR A 26 -8.19 1.02 -24.51
C THR A 26 -9.69 1.26 -24.29
N PRO A 27 -10.50 1.47 -25.34
CA PRO A 27 -11.96 1.66 -25.19
C PRO A 27 -12.65 0.52 -24.44
N LYS A 28 -12.17 -0.72 -24.63
CA LYS A 28 -12.67 -1.91 -23.94
C LYS A 28 -12.37 -1.84 -22.43
N ASP A 29 -11.14 -1.48 -22.07
CA ASP A 29 -10.74 -1.40 -20.67
C ASP A 29 -11.38 -0.22 -19.95
N LEU A 30 -11.54 0.91 -20.63
CA LEU A 30 -12.27 2.06 -20.10
C LEU A 30 -13.72 1.70 -19.76
N ALA A 31 -14.42 1.03 -20.68
CA ALA A 31 -15.79 0.56 -20.44
C ALA A 31 -15.88 -0.39 -19.24
N ARG A 32 -14.89 -1.30 -19.11
CA ARG A 32 -14.79 -2.22 -17.96
C ARG A 32 -14.55 -1.48 -16.65
N VAL A 33 -13.63 -0.51 -16.60
CA VAL A 33 -13.35 0.28 -15.40
C VAL A 33 -14.60 1.06 -14.97
N ILE A 34 -15.25 1.77 -15.89
CA ILE A 34 -16.47 2.54 -15.60
C ILE A 34 -17.58 1.64 -15.02
N ALA A 35 -17.72 0.42 -15.54
CA ALA A 35 -18.71 -0.53 -15.03
C ALA A 35 -18.40 -1.01 -13.61
N ILE A 36 -17.12 -1.28 -13.29
CA ILE A 36 -16.69 -1.81 -11.99
C ILE A 36 -16.65 -0.71 -10.91
N THR A 37 -16.26 0.52 -11.25
CA THR A 37 -16.13 1.62 -10.28
C THR A 37 -17.40 2.46 -10.13
N ARG A 38 -18.54 1.99 -10.66
CA ARG A 38 -19.81 2.70 -10.51
C ARG A 38 -20.21 2.70 -9.04
N PRO A 39 -20.60 3.85 -8.45
CA PRO A 39 -21.08 3.89 -7.08
C PRO A 39 -22.26 2.94 -6.87
N THR A 40 -22.26 2.23 -5.74
CA THR A 40 -23.36 1.34 -5.40
C THR A 40 -24.64 2.10 -5.11
N SER A 41 -25.77 1.48 -5.44
CA SER A 41 -27.10 1.92 -5.02
C SER A 41 -27.78 0.90 -4.09
N ASP A 42 -27.12 -0.24 -3.83
CA ASP A 42 -27.64 -1.35 -3.01
C ASP A 42 -26.59 -1.74 -1.97
N PHE A 43 -26.79 -1.29 -0.74
CA PHE A 43 -25.90 -1.57 0.39
C PHE A 43 -26.35 -2.80 1.20
N SER A 44 -27.30 -3.59 0.69
CA SER A 44 -27.76 -4.81 1.38
C SER A 44 -26.75 -5.96 1.31
N LYS A 45 -25.75 -5.86 0.43
CA LYS A 45 -24.72 -6.86 0.20
C LYS A 45 -23.39 -6.20 -0.20
N PRO A 46 -22.26 -6.89 0.02
CA PRO A 46 -20.97 -6.41 -0.45
C PRO A 46 -20.91 -6.26 -1.97
N GLU A 47 -20.15 -5.27 -2.44
CA GLU A 47 -19.89 -5.12 -3.86
C GLU A 47 -18.87 -6.13 -4.37
N GLN A 48 -18.90 -6.41 -5.68
CA GLN A 48 -17.84 -7.18 -6.30
C GLN A 48 -16.51 -6.44 -6.12
N PHE A 49 -15.49 -7.15 -5.62
CA PHE A 49 -14.16 -6.60 -5.34
C PHE A 49 -14.09 -5.57 -4.21
N GLU A 50 -15.08 -5.51 -3.30
CA GLU A 50 -15.05 -4.59 -2.15
C GLU A 50 -13.80 -4.75 -1.27
N LEU A 51 -13.29 -5.97 -1.11
CA LEU A 51 -12.05 -6.21 -0.37
C LEU A 51 -10.77 -5.87 -1.15
N MET A 52 -10.88 -5.49 -2.43
CA MET A 52 -9.76 -5.26 -3.34
C MET A 52 -9.49 -3.77 -3.58
N GLN A 53 -9.51 -2.97 -2.51
CA GLN A 53 -9.35 -1.51 -2.57
C GLN A 53 -8.01 -1.04 -3.18
N GLY A 54 -6.97 -1.89 -3.14
CA GLY A 54 -5.69 -1.66 -3.81
C GLY A 54 -5.64 -2.16 -5.26
N GLY A 55 -6.78 -2.58 -5.83
CA GLY A 55 -6.85 -3.23 -7.13
C GLY A 55 -5.96 -4.48 -7.18
N ALA A 56 -5.16 -4.60 -8.24
CA ALA A 56 -4.20 -5.70 -8.41
C ALA A 56 -3.09 -5.71 -7.33
N GLY A 57 -2.86 -4.59 -6.64
CA GLY A 57 -1.91 -4.50 -5.53
C GLY A 57 -2.48 -4.95 -4.18
N THR A 58 -3.76 -5.31 -4.12
CA THR A 58 -4.35 -5.82 -2.87
C THR A 58 -3.71 -7.15 -2.51
N SER A 59 -3.08 -7.22 -1.32
CA SER A 59 -2.53 -8.48 -0.81
C SER A 59 -3.66 -9.47 -0.51
N LYS A 60 -3.50 -10.69 -1.02
CA LYS A 60 -4.37 -11.84 -0.73
C LYS A 60 -3.68 -12.88 0.17
N LYS A 61 -2.50 -12.55 0.68
CA LYS A 61 -1.73 -13.41 1.57
C LYS A 61 -2.33 -13.39 2.97
N ASP A 62 -1.99 -14.39 3.78
CA ASP A 62 -2.50 -14.50 5.14
C ASP A 62 -2.17 -13.27 5.97
N VAL A 63 -3.14 -12.82 6.76
CA VAL A 63 -2.96 -11.73 7.72
C VAL A 63 -2.21 -12.28 8.92
N ASN A 64 -0.90 -12.09 8.95
CA ASN A 64 -0.03 -12.53 10.03
C ASN A 64 1.09 -11.51 10.27
N LYS A 65 2.02 -11.85 11.17
CA LYS A 65 3.15 -10.98 11.53
C LYS A 65 4.02 -10.56 10.34
N ASP A 66 4.04 -11.32 9.25
CA ASP A 66 4.88 -11.04 8.07
C ASP A 66 4.07 -10.33 6.96
N ALA A 67 2.89 -9.77 7.25
CA ALA A 67 2.01 -9.13 6.26
C ALA A 67 2.67 -7.98 5.50
N PHE A 68 3.51 -7.18 6.16
CA PHE A 68 4.26 -6.08 5.55
C PHE A 68 5.59 -6.52 4.90
N SER A 69 6.02 -7.77 5.14
CA SER A 69 7.22 -8.34 4.55
C SER A 69 6.99 -8.93 3.15
N GLN A 70 5.78 -8.79 2.62
CA GLN A 70 5.38 -9.39 1.34
C GLN A 70 5.50 -8.38 0.20
N SER A 71 6.14 -8.79 -0.89
CA SER A 71 6.05 -8.06 -2.16
C SER A 71 4.61 -8.06 -2.67
N SER A 72 4.24 -6.96 -3.34
CA SER A 72 2.96 -6.86 -4.04
C SER A 72 2.92 -7.84 -5.21
N ALA A 73 1.74 -8.41 -5.51
CA ALA A 73 1.61 -9.43 -6.55
C ALA A 73 1.66 -8.87 -7.98
N ASN A 74 1.52 -7.55 -8.14
CA ASN A 74 1.43 -6.87 -9.44
C ASN A 74 2.74 -6.18 -9.87
N ILE A 75 3.89 -6.58 -9.31
CA ILE A 75 5.20 -6.07 -9.68
C ILE A 75 5.93 -7.08 -10.59
N SER A 76 6.89 -6.59 -11.38
CA SER A 76 7.79 -7.41 -12.17
C SER A 76 8.78 -8.20 -11.29
N PHE A 77 9.42 -9.20 -11.88
CA PHE A 77 10.47 -9.98 -11.21
C PHE A 77 11.66 -9.11 -10.76
N GLU A 78 12.03 -8.11 -11.54
CA GLU A 78 13.13 -7.19 -11.22
C GLU A 78 12.78 -6.27 -10.04
N GLU A 79 11.54 -5.77 -10.01
CA GLU A 79 11.01 -5.01 -8.87
C GLU A 79 10.91 -5.88 -7.61
N GLU A 80 10.57 -7.16 -7.74
CA GLU A 80 10.60 -8.10 -6.63
C GLU A 80 12.02 -8.27 -6.06
N GLY A 81 13.04 -8.33 -6.93
CA GLY A 81 14.44 -8.32 -6.52
C GLY A 81 14.81 -7.07 -5.72
N THR A 82 14.37 -5.91 -6.20
CA THR A 82 14.57 -4.61 -5.52
C THR A 82 13.89 -4.59 -4.15
N PHE A 83 12.65 -5.07 -4.06
CA PHE A 83 11.92 -5.20 -2.79
C PHE A 83 12.68 -6.09 -1.79
N LYS A 84 13.15 -7.25 -2.23
CA LYS A 84 13.88 -8.20 -1.38
C LYS A 84 15.21 -7.63 -0.90
N LEU A 85 15.94 -6.92 -1.75
CA LEU A 85 17.17 -6.23 -1.38
C LEU A 85 16.90 -5.14 -0.32
N GLY A 86 15.86 -4.33 -0.52
CA GLY A 86 15.44 -3.31 0.45
C GLY A 86 15.09 -3.93 1.81
N ASN A 87 14.31 -5.01 1.83
CA ASN A 87 13.97 -5.73 3.06
C ASN A 87 15.24 -6.31 3.74
N ALA A 88 16.18 -6.86 2.97
CA ALA A 88 17.45 -7.36 3.51
C ALA A 88 18.27 -6.23 4.18
N ILE A 89 18.31 -5.04 3.57
CA ILE A 89 18.96 -3.85 4.15
C ILE A 89 18.24 -3.40 5.42
N PHE A 90 16.91 -3.36 5.41
CA PHE A 90 16.07 -2.96 6.56
C PHE A 90 16.29 -3.85 7.80
N ARG A 91 16.55 -5.14 7.57
CA ARG A 91 16.82 -6.16 8.59
C ARG A 91 18.27 -6.25 9.02
N LYS A 92 19.17 -5.62 8.28
CA LYS A 92 20.61 -5.74 8.49
C LYS A 92 21.03 -5.01 9.75
N ASN A 93 21.78 -5.70 10.61
CA ASN A 93 22.51 -5.05 11.70
C ASN A 93 23.74 -4.34 11.14
N TRP A 94 23.81 -3.04 11.38
CA TRP A 94 24.95 -2.19 11.08
C TRP A 94 25.92 -2.16 12.26
N VAL A 95 27.18 -1.85 11.99
CA VAL A 95 28.26 -1.76 12.96
C VAL A 95 28.89 -0.38 12.84
N SER A 96 29.35 0.18 13.96
CA SER A 96 30.00 1.49 13.96
C SER A 96 31.27 1.47 13.14
N SER A 97 31.46 2.52 12.33
CA SER A 97 32.69 2.72 11.57
C SER A 97 33.82 3.24 12.48
N PRO A 98 35.08 2.85 12.25
CA PRO A 98 35.54 1.81 11.32
C PRO A 98 35.37 0.40 11.91
N SER A 99 35.08 -0.59 11.06
CA SER A 99 34.96 -1.99 11.46
C SER A 99 35.60 -2.93 10.42
N SER A 100 36.05 -4.11 10.84
CA SER A 100 36.52 -5.16 9.92
C SER A 100 35.40 -5.69 9.00
N THR A 101 34.13 -5.47 9.36
CA THR A 101 32.97 -5.83 8.54
C THR A 101 32.56 -4.70 7.59
N GLN A 102 33.38 -4.46 6.55
CA GLN A 102 33.23 -3.34 5.60
C GLN A 102 31.85 -3.23 4.92
N ALA A 103 31.15 -4.34 4.70
CA ALA A 103 29.82 -4.27 4.11
C ALA A 103 28.78 -3.62 5.06
N SER A 104 29.05 -3.56 6.36
CA SER A 104 28.11 -3.15 7.40
C SER A 104 28.63 -2.00 8.28
N ASP A 105 29.77 -1.37 7.93
CA ASP A 105 30.50 -0.43 8.79
C ASP A 105 30.06 1.03 8.65
N GLY A 106 28.77 1.27 8.42
CA GLY A 106 28.19 2.60 8.18
C GLY A 106 27.37 3.17 9.33
N LEU A 107 27.34 2.53 10.51
CA LEU A 107 26.58 3.05 11.65
C LEU A 107 27.33 4.26 12.24
N GLY A 108 26.74 5.44 12.16
CA GLY A 108 27.32 6.66 12.72
C GLY A 108 27.52 6.59 14.25
N PRO A 109 28.23 7.55 14.86
CA PRO A 109 28.52 7.55 16.29
C PRO A 109 27.27 7.81 17.16
N LEU A 110 26.21 8.36 16.57
CA LEU A 110 24.94 8.61 17.23
C LEU A 110 23.86 7.77 16.57
N PHE A 111 23.36 6.78 17.29
CA PHE A 111 22.27 5.91 16.85
C PHE A 111 21.45 5.47 18.06
N ASN A 112 20.15 5.25 17.85
CA ASN A 112 19.27 4.68 18.87
C ASN A 112 19.22 3.15 18.77
N GLU A 113 19.43 2.61 17.57
CA GLU A 113 19.36 1.18 17.27
C GLU A 113 20.18 0.83 16.01
N ARG A 114 20.66 -0.41 15.91
CA ARG A 114 21.58 -0.85 14.85
C ARG A 114 20.90 -1.44 13.61
N ALA A 115 19.58 -1.57 13.59
CA ALA A 115 18.80 -1.99 12.43
C ALA A 115 17.40 -1.34 12.45
N CYS A 116 16.87 -1.00 11.28
CA CYS A 116 15.52 -0.42 11.17
C CYS A 116 14.45 -1.33 11.78
N GLN A 117 14.58 -2.64 11.50
CA GLN A 117 13.71 -3.72 11.98
C GLN A 117 13.62 -3.82 13.51
N ASN A 118 14.63 -3.37 14.24
CA ASN A 118 14.65 -3.53 15.70
C ASN A 118 13.66 -2.58 16.40
N CYS A 119 13.32 -1.44 15.77
CA CYS A 119 12.16 -0.63 16.18
C CYS A 119 10.92 -0.95 15.34
N HIS A 120 11.07 -1.26 14.06
CA HIS A 120 9.98 -1.59 13.13
C HIS A 120 9.84 -3.09 12.92
N LEU A 121 9.34 -3.77 13.95
CA LEU A 121 9.23 -5.23 13.94
C LEU A 121 8.36 -5.70 12.77
N LYS A 122 8.92 -6.63 11.99
CA LYS A 122 8.31 -7.21 10.79
C LYS A 122 7.79 -6.18 9.79
N ASP A 123 8.60 -5.15 9.57
CA ASP A 123 8.30 -4.07 8.61
C ASP A 123 7.03 -3.29 8.97
N GLY A 124 6.57 -3.44 10.22
CA GLY A 124 5.35 -2.87 10.75
C GLY A 124 5.54 -1.53 11.45
N ARG A 125 4.57 -1.19 12.28
CA ARG A 125 4.59 0.05 13.06
C ARG A 125 5.78 0.03 14.03
N GLY A 126 6.46 1.18 14.13
CA GLY A 126 7.58 1.34 15.06
C GLY A 126 7.12 1.27 16.51
N HIS A 127 7.92 0.60 17.34
CA HIS A 127 7.80 0.63 18.80
C HIS A 127 8.93 1.50 19.34
N PRO A 128 8.64 2.68 19.92
CA PRO A 128 9.67 3.45 20.63
C PRO A 128 10.15 2.67 21.86
N PRO A 129 11.38 2.91 22.35
CA PRO A 129 11.87 2.29 23.58
C PRO A 129 10.95 2.60 24.76
N GLU A 130 10.69 1.60 25.61
CA GLU A 130 10.11 1.82 26.94
C GLU A 130 11.24 2.43 27.79
N GLY A 131 11.08 3.72 28.13
CA GLY A 131 12.07 4.49 28.89
C GLY A 131 12.18 4.08 30.35
#